data_AF-A0A6J5EWJ1-F1
#
_entry.id   AF-A0A6J5EWJ1-F1
#
_cell.length_a   1.000
_cell.length_b   1.000
_cell.length_c   1.000
_cell.angle_alpha   90.00
_cell.angle_beta   90.00
_cell.angle_gamma   90.00
#
_symmetry.space_group_name_H-M   'P 1'
#
loop_
_entity.id
_entity.type
_entity.pdbx_description
1 polymer ?
#
loop_
_entity_poly.entity_id
_entity_poly.type
_entity_poly.pdbx_seq_one_letter_code
_entity_poly.pdbx_strand_id
1 'polypeptide(L)' 'MIARDLADGRIVRRFDVSVAPPPGVAYHVVYPAREQDDPRIVAFRGWLAAEAAMMLA' A
#
# COMPACT_ATOMS: atom_id res chain seq x y z
N MET A 1 2.83 12.14 -3.41
CA MET A 1 4.16 12.74 -3.64
C MET A 1 4.74 12.17 -4.93
N ILE A 2 5.15 10.89 -4.98
CA ILE A 2 5.76 10.25 -6.17
C ILE A 2 4.95 10.43 -7.47
N ALA A 3 3.65 10.13 -7.47
CA ALA A 3 2.82 10.25 -8.68
C ALA A 3 2.72 11.69 -9.21
N ARG A 4 2.64 12.67 -8.29
CA ARG A 4 2.60 14.09 -8.63
C ARG A 4 3.95 14.56 -9.15
N ASP A 5 5.05 14.15 -8.52
CA ASP A 5 6.39 14.53 -8.96
C ASP A 5 6.78 13.89 -10.30
N LEU A 6 6.22 12.71 -10.61
CA LEU A 6 6.27 12.10 -11.95
C LEU A 6 5.48 12.94 -12.97
N ALA A 7 4.26 13.36 -12.63
CA ALA A 7 3.43 14.19 -13.51
C ALA A 7 4.04 15.58 -13.75
N ASP A 8 4.63 16.19 -12.71
CA ASP A 8 5.29 17.49 -12.76
C ASP A 8 6.70 17.42 -13.41
N GLY A 9 7.14 16.24 -13.86
CA GLY A 9 8.43 16.01 -14.51
C GLY A 9 9.66 16.15 -13.59
N ARG A 10 9.45 16.30 -12.28
CA ARG A 10 10.52 16.33 -11.26
C ARG A 10 11.18 14.97 -11.10
N ILE A 11 10.42 13.90 -11.34
CA ILE A 11 10.89 12.53 -11.39
C ILE A 11 10.65 12.00 -12.80
N VAL A 12 11.68 11.43 -13.42
CA VAL A 12 11.58 10.79 -14.73
C VAL A 12 11.81 9.29 -14.57
N ARG A 13 10.82 8.49 -14.95
CA ARG A 13 10.96 7.03 -15.03
C ARG A 13 11.82 6.67 -16.24
N ARG A 14 13.12 6.41 -16.02
CA ARG A 14 14.09 6.15 -17.10
C ARG A 14 13.86 4.85 -17.87
N PHE A 15 13.23 3.87 -17.24
CA PHE A 15 12.96 2.57 -17.86
C PHE A 15 11.49 2.23 -17.68
N ASP A 16 10.85 1.82 -18.77
CA ASP A 16 9.54 1.17 -18.70
C ASP A 16 9.68 -0.31 -18.33
N VAL A 17 10.48 -0.58 -17.29
CA VAL A 17 10.67 -1.90 -16.70
C VAL A 17 10.02 -1.87 -15.34
N SER A 18 9.15 -2.84 -15.09
CA SER A 18 8.57 -3.09 -13.78
C SER A 18 9.16 -4.39 -13.25
N VAL A 19 9.94 -4.30 -12.18
CA VAL A 19 10.39 -5.48 -11.46
C VAL A 19 9.30 -5.82 -10.46
N ALA A 20 8.61 -6.94 -10.67
CA ALA A 20 7.67 -7.43 -9.68
C ALA A 20 8.41 -7.65 -8.35
N PRO A 21 7.82 -7.25 -7.20
CA PRO A 21 8.41 -7.58 -5.92
C PRO A 21 8.63 -9.10 -5.84
N PRO A 22 9.75 -9.57 -5.27
CA PRO A 22 9.90 -10.99 -5.02
C PRO A 22 8.74 -11.51 -4.16
N PRO A 23 8.34 -12.77 -4.34
CA PRO A 23 7.26 -13.36 -3.55
C PRO A 23 7.58 -13.22 -2.06
N GLY A 24 6.60 -12.74 -1.29
CA GLY A 24 6.75 -12.48 0.15
C GLY A 24 7.05 -11.03 0.52
N VAL A 25 7.27 -10.13 -0.44
CA VAL A 25 7.33 -8.69 -0.15
C VAL A 25 5.92 -8.13 -0.08
N ALA A 26 5.46 -7.79 1.12
CA ALA A 26 4.16 -7.19 1.37
C ALA A 26 4.28 -6.02 2.35
N TYR A 27 3.32 -5.10 2.26
CA TYR A 27 3.13 -4.09 3.29
C TYR A 27 2.28 -4.69 4.43
N HIS A 28 2.77 -4.57 5.66
CA HIS A 28 2.10 -5.13 6.85
C HIS A 28 1.53 -4.03 7.73
N VAL A 29 0.33 -4.25 8.27
CA VAL A 29 -0.28 -3.43 9.31
C VAL A 29 0.09 -4.01 10.67
N VAL A 30 0.82 -3.26 11.49
CA VAL A 30 1.34 -3.74 12.77
C VAL A 30 0.61 -3.05 13.92
N TYR A 31 0.15 -3.86 14.88
CA TYR A 31 -0.53 -3.43 16.10
C TYR A 31 -0.31 -4.49 17.21
N PRO A 32 -0.48 -4.16 18.50
CA PRO A 32 -0.34 -5.14 19.57
C PRO A 32 -1.33 -6.29 19.41
N ALA A 33 -0.86 -7.55 19.50
CA ALA A 33 -1.73 -8.72 19.31
C ALA A 33 -2.94 -8.75 20.25
N ARG A 34 -2.80 -8.23 21.48
CA ARG A 34 -3.89 -8.10 22.45
C ARG A 34 -5.03 -7.17 22.00
N GLU A 35 -4.80 -6.34 20.99
CA GLU A 35 -5.77 -5.37 20.44
C GLU A 35 -6.34 -5.85 19.09
N GLN A 36 -6.09 -7.10 18.69
CA GLN A 36 -6.54 -7.63 17.40
C GLN A 36 -8.07 -7.56 17.21
N ASP A 37 -8.81 -7.71 18.31
CA ASP A 37 -10.27 -7.72 18.36
C ASP A 37 -10.85 -6.35 18.79
N ASP A 38 -10.00 -5.32 18.96
CA ASP A 38 -10.47 -3.96 19.17
C ASP A 38 -11.28 -3.52 17.93
N PRO A 39 -12.57 -3.12 18.08
CA PRO A 39 -13.42 -2.77 16.96
C PRO A 39 -12.81 -1.71 16.02
N ARG A 40 -11.98 -0.81 16.56
CA ARG A 40 -11.31 0.25 15.78
C ARG A 40 -10.22 -0.33 14.88
N ILE A 41 -9.45 -1.29 15.39
CA ILE A 41 -8.41 -2.01 14.63
C ILE A 41 -9.05 -2.86 13.53
N VAL A 42 -10.13 -3.58 13.85
CA VAL A 42 -10.86 -4.40 12.87
C VAL A 42 -11.44 -3.53 11.76
N ALA A 43 -12.12 -2.44 12.11
CA ALA A 43 -12.70 -1.52 11.13
C ALA A 43 -11.62 -0.91 10.21
N PHE A 44 -10.50 -0.45 10.80
CA PHE A 44 -9.41 0.15 10.04
C PHE A 44 -8.73 -0.86 9.10
N ARG A 45 -8.47 -2.08 9.55
CA ARG A 45 -7.90 -3.15 8.71
C ARG A 45 -8.81 -3.50 7.54
N GLY A 46 -10.12 -3.60 7.80
CA GLY A 46 -11.11 -3.87 6.76
C GLY A 46 -11.18 -2.76 5.71
N TRP A 47 -11.24 -1.51 6.16
CA TRP A 47 -11.23 -0.36 5.26
C TRP A 47 -9.94 -0.30 4.43
N LEU A 48 -8.77 -0.43 5.06
CA LEU A 48 -7.49 -0.35 4.36
C LEU A 48 -7.33 -1.44 3.28
N ALA A 49 -7.81 -2.65 3.57
CA ALA A 49 -7.81 -3.74 2.60
C ALA A 49 -8.70 -3.44 1.39
N ALA A 50 -9.86 -2.81 1.61
CA ALA A 50 -10.75 -2.40 0.52
C ALA A 50 -10.13 -1.29 -0.36
N GLU A 51 -9.52 -0.28 0.25
CA GLU A 51 -8.83 0.80 -0.48
C GLU A 51 -7.66 0.24 -1.32
N ALA A 52 -6.86 -0.66 -0.74
CA ALA A 52 -5.73 -1.27 -1.44
C ALA A 52 -6.19 -2.15 -2.63
N ALA A 53 -7.30 -2.87 -2.47
CA ALA A 53 -7.89 -3.64 -3.57
C ALA A 53 -8.41 -2.73 -4.70
N MET A 54 -9.01 -1.58 -4.35
CA MET A 54 -9.53 -0.64 -5.35
C MET A 54 -8.42 0.09 -6.13
N MET A 55 -7.23 0.22 -5.55
CA MET A 55 -6.05 0.80 -6.24
C MET A 55 -5.32 -0.19 -7.16
N LEU A 56 -5.60 -1.50 -7.03
CA LEU A 56 -5.00 -2.57 -7.84
C LEU A 56 -5.93 -3.08 -8.97
N ALA A 57 -7.16 -2.58 -9.05
CA ALA A 57 -8.14 -2.88 -10.10
C ALA A 57 -8.15 -1.80 -11.19
#